data_AF-A0AAV3VWP9-F1
#
_entry.id   AF-A0AAV3VWP9-F1
#
_cell.length_a   1.000
_cell.length_b   1.000
_cell.length_c   1.000
_cell.angle_alpha   90.00
_cell.angle_beta   90.00
_cell.angle_gamma   90.00
#
_symmetry.space_group_name_H-M   'P 1'
#
loop_
_entity.id
_entity.type
_entity.pdbx_description
1 polymer ?
#
loop_
_entity_poly.entity_id
_entity_poly.type
_entity_poly.pdbx_seq_one_letter_code
_entity_poly.pdbx_strand_id
1 'polypeptide(L)'
;MFKRANKITSLLVAAASVMALVPAYAADVKKVDSEDGTVYNAVAYKDGKFFVDGEINDDEEAYYVADGKFNKLDDVDSGDEANLFGEKYLDVSDGDYTVDLDKGSVTDDDVVGDTADDAAAALRKKIKDDTDDRYDEDKADDIKKEEDLTLIPGAKYGKVWYSTTYDQTAGKTANATAGSFNVFTDTDGNYIDADYNLGKLKVTTTATGASADKTVTIENTNDTYDTQSGEKADGTKINGKDGLSASVKDSKVLTQDADYIYRLVTVTVKTTNGAGITEINDIKLGDIESDSVFTVGTDTVSFPAIQKISKAQDSDDVDGAKYAKTVTTYALSNDSGSKLDEQGLFIDGNGDAVTTTKYTVANGKLIAYNTDINSNKKVTVDAYTLKTKGGYYYADEEDKSEEDCEVSAQDSNTAAVQTDVDGNLWRLDGGYIYKFDNTDDWDKVYKVDGSFDELSVYDKDNMVAWSEDDDVYSLIGGKSDDNKGDDQGTTPVVKAGWAQTSAGWTYVKADGTKATGWLQDGGAWYYLKADGTMATGWIQDGATWYYLNGSGAMQTGWLNDNGTFYYLNGSGAMLSNTTTPDGYYVGANGAWVK
;
A
#
# COMPACT_ATOMS: atom_id res chain seq x y z
N MET A 1 -67.27 -51.03 -25.70
CA MET A 1 -67.64 -50.65 -24.32
C MET A 1 -66.37 -50.24 -23.60
N PHE A 2 -66.36 -49.03 -23.06
CA PHE A 2 -65.20 -48.30 -22.55
C PHE A 2 -64.38 -49.04 -21.48
N LYS A 3 -63.04 -48.97 -21.57
CA LYS A 3 -62.16 -48.39 -20.52
C LYS A 3 -60.67 -48.36 -20.91
N ARG A 4 -60.15 -47.12 -20.90
CA ARG A 4 -58.79 -46.62 -20.58
C ARG A 4 -57.55 -47.26 -21.22
N ALA A 5 -56.87 -46.46 -22.04
CA ALA A 5 -55.41 -46.45 -22.13
C ALA A 5 -54.94 -44.97 -22.13
N ASN A 6 -54.20 -44.57 -21.11
CA ASN A 6 -53.54 -43.26 -21.03
C ASN A 6 -52.34 -43.26 -21.99
N LYS A 7 -52.24 -42.25 -22.85
CA LYS A 7 -50.96 -41.81 -23.41
C LYS A 7 -50.86 -40.29 -23.35
N ILE A 8 -49.73 -39.88 -22.81
CA ILE A 8 -49.23 -38.55 -22.53
C ILE A 8 -49.28 -37.69 -23.80
N THR A 9 -49.84 -36.49 -23.72
CA THR A 9 -49.71 -35.46 -24.75
C THR A 9 -49.08 -34.23 -24.11
N SER A 10 -47.93 -33.84 -24.65
CA SER A 10 -47.18 -32.64 -24.30
C SER A 10 -48.01 -31.38 -24.57
N LEU A 11 -48.14 -30.51 -23.57
CA LEU A 11 -48.59 -29.14 -23.79
C LEU A 11 -47.36 -28.25 -23.94
N LEU A 12 -47.14 -27.75 -25.17
CA LEU A 12 -46.26 -26.63 -25.44
C LEU A 12 -47.01 -25.37 -24.96
N VAL A 13 -46.57 -24.77 -23.85
CA VAL A 13 -47.05 -23.44 -23.44
C VAL A 13 -45.95 -22.45 -23.77
N ALA A 14 -46.20 -21.63 -24.78
CA ALA A 14 -45.43 -20.41 -25.02
C ALA A 14 -45.76 -19.41 -23.91
N ALA A 15 -44.85 -19.25 -22.95
CA ALA A 15 -44.86 -18.11 -22.05
C ALA A 15 -44.16 -16.96 -22.77
N ALA A 16 -44.95 -16.00 -23.26
CA ALA A 16 -44.42 -14.69 -23.62
C ALA A 16 -43.90 -14.04 -22.33
N SER A 17 -42.58 -13.96 -22.18
CA SER A 17 -41.96 -13.12 -21.15
C SER A 17 -42.25 -11.67 -21.51
N VAL A 18 -43.16 -11.04 -20.76
CA VAL A 18 -43.16 -9.59 -20.64
C VAL A 18 -41.86 -9.26 -19.90
N MET A 19 -40.82 -8.89 -20.64
CA MET A 19 -39.70 -8.17 -20.05
C MET A 19 -40.29 -6.85 -19.55
N ALA A 20 -40.62 -6.80 -18.26
CA ALA A 20 -40.65 -5.52 -17.59
C ALA A 20 -39.23 -4.97 -17.69
N LEU A 21 -39.06 -3.94 -18.53
CA LEU A 21 -37.95 -3.01 -18.38
C LEU A 21 -38.07 -2.44 -16.98
N VAL A 22 -37.37 -3.06 -16.02
CA VAL A 22 -37.04 -2.42 -14.77
C VAL A 22 -36.05 -1.33 -15.18
N PRO A 23 -36.35 -0.03 -14.98
CA PRO A 23 -35.33 0.99 -15.11
C PRO A 23 -34.15 0.56 -14.23
N ALA A 24 -32.93 0.56 -14.77
CA ALA A 24 -31.76 0.48 -13.93
C ALA A 24 -31.78 1.73 -13.05
N TYR A 25 -32.29 1.61 -11.83
CA TYR A 25 -32.10 2.61 -10.81
C TYR A 25 -30.59 2.64 -10.58
N ALA A 26 -29.94 3.76 -10.92
CA ALA A 26 -28.64 4.06 -10.35
C ALA A 26 -28.79 3.86 -8.84
N ALA A 27 -27.89 3.10 -8.21
CA ALA A 27 -27.89 3.03 -6.76
C ALA A 27 -27.86 4.47 -6.22
N ASP A 28 -28.80 4.83 -5.36
CA ASP A 28 -28.85 6.17 -4.78
C ASP A 28 -27.58 6.35 -3.93
N VAL A 29 -26.58 7.02 -4.51
CA VAL A 29 -25.34 7.39 -3.82
C VAL A 29 -25.70 8.42 -2.75
N LYS A 30 -25.09 8.33 -1.56
CA LYS A 30 -25.39 9.27 -0.47
C LYS A 30 -25.13 10.71 -0.94
N LYS A 31 -26.16 11.55 -0.89
CA LYS A 31 -26.04 12.98 -1.15
C LYS A 31 -25.47 13.66 0.10
N VAL A 32 -24.50 14.53 -0.11
CA VAL A 32 -23.94 15.46 0.87
C VAL A 32 -24.47 16.84 0.52
N ASP A 33 -24.95 17.56 1.53
CA ASP A 33 -25.44 18.93 1.32
C ASP A 33 -24.24 19.90 1.36
N SER A 34 -24.34 20.98 0.58
CA SER A 34 -23.41 22.09 0.57
C SER A 34 -23.83 23.16 1.56
N GLU A 35 -22.83 23.83 2.13
CA GLU A 35 -22.97 25.00 3.00
C GLU A 35 -22.39 26.22 2.27
N ASP A 36 -22.96 27.40 2.55
CA ASP A 36 -22.47 28.66 2.02
C ASP A 36 -21.18 29.08 2.76
N GLY A 37 -20.15 29.47 2.01
CA GLY A 37 -18.88 30.00 2.52
C GLY A 37 -17.72 29.74 1.58
N THR A 38 -16.73 30.62 1.60
CA THR A 38 -15.55 30.53 0.73
C THR A 38 -14.44 29.79 1.45
N VAL A 39 -13.94 28.69 0.87
CA VAL A 39 -12.81 27.92 1.42
C VAL A 39 -11.59 28.13 0.53
N TYR A 40 -10.50 28.62 1.12
CA TYR A 40 -9.22 28.84 0.45
C TYR A 40 -8.29 27.62 0.59
N ASN A 41 -8.34 26.91 1.71
CA ASN A 41 -7.60 25.67 1.89
C ASN A 41 -8.30 24.79 2.94
N ALA A 42 -8.24 23.47 2.79
CA ALA A 42 -8.76 22.56 3.78
C ALA A 42 -7.98 21.25 3.88
N VAL A 43 -7.78 20.80 5.12
CA VAL A 43 -7.19 19.50 5.41
C VAL A 43 -8.15 18.67 6.25
N ALA A 44 -8.64 17.57 5.66
CA ALA A 44 -9.46 16.62 6.38
C ALA A 44 -8.64 15.80 7.38
N TYR A 45 -9.21 15.50 8.55
CA TYR A 45 -8.56 14.69 9.56
C TYR A 45 -9.54 13.73 10.23
N LYS A 46 -9.02 12.71 10.92
CA LYS A 46 -9.82 11.68 11.57
C LYS A 46 -10.83 12.23 12.58
N ASP A 47 -11.84 11.43 12.87
CA ASP A 47 -12.86 11.71 13.89
C ASP A 47 -13.66 12.99 13.65
N GLY A 48 -13.81 13.39 12.38
CA GLY A 48 -14.58 14.56 11.98
C GLY A 48 -13.91 15.87 12.34
N LYS A 49 -12.58 15.87 12.27
CA LYS A 49 -11.76 17.05 12.51
C LYS A 49 -11.26 17.58 11.18
N PHE A 50 -11.16 18.90 11.07
CA PHE A 50 -10.71 19.54 9.85
C PHE A 50 -9.88 20.77 10.18
N PHE A 51 -8.92 21.07 9.34
CA PHE A 51 -8.44 22.43 9.16
C PHE A 51 -9.21 23.05 8.00
N VAL A 52 -9.73 24.26 8.19
CA VAL A 52 -10.43 25.02 7.15
C VAL A 52 -9.95 26.46 7.23
N ASP A 53 -9.32 26.93 6.17
CA ASP A 53 -8.98 28.33 5.95
C ASP A 53 -9.99 28.93 4.97
N GLY A 54 -10.66 30.02 5.36
CA GLY A 54 -11.77 30.55 4.56
C GLY A 54 -12.60 31.66 5.21
N GLU A 55 -13.49 32.24 4.42
CA GLU A 55 -14.55 33.15 4.87
C GLU A 55 -15.81 32.33 5.21
N ILE A 56 -16.00 32.09 6.51
CA ILE A 56 -17.10 31.26 7.03
C ILE A 56 -18.01 32.13 7.91
N ASN A 57 -19.29 32.23 7.55
CA ASN A 57 -20.28 33.10 8.23
C ASN A 57 -19.86 34.60 8.30
N ASP A 58 -19.34 35.14 7.21
CA ASP A 58 -18.82 36.52 7.09
C ASP A 58 -17.53 36.82 7.91
N ASP A 59 -16.89 35.79 8.47
CA ASP A 59 -15.61 35.88 9.20
C ASP A 59 -14.51 35.14 8.43
N GLU A 60 -13.53 35.88 7.91
CA GLU A 60 -12.34 35.40 7.21
C GLU A 60 -11.23 35.01 8.21
N GLU A 61 -11.06 33.71 8.45
CA GLU A 61 -10.15 33.18 9.47
C GLU A 61 -9.66 31.75 9.12
N ALA A 62 -8.57 31.32 9.77
CA ALA A 62 -8.18 29.92 9.82
C ALA A 62 -8.86 29.19 11.00
N TYR A 63 -9.46 28.04 10.74
CA TYR A 63 -10.26 27.29 11.70
C TYR A 63 -9.77 25.87 11.92
N TYR A 64 -9.74 25.46 13.18
CA TYR A 64 -9.80 24.07 13.57
C TYR A 64 -11.25 23.65 13.83
N VAL A 65 -11.76 22.78 12.98
CA VAL A 65 -13.11 22.25 13.09
C VAL A 65 -13.08 20.95 13.91
N ALA A 66 -13.88 20.89 14.96
CA ALA A 66 -14.08 19.68 15.74
C ALA A 66 -15.52 19.64 16.29
N ASP A 67 -16.14 18.46 16.29
CA ASP A 67 -17.53 18.28 16.70
C ASP A 67 -18.50 19.26 15.99
N GLY A 68 -18.25 19.52 14.70
CA GLY A 68 -19.06 20.43 13.87
C GLY A 68 -18.88 21.92 14.18
N LYS A 69 -17.91 22.29 15.03
CA LYS A 69 -17.66 23.68 15.42
C LYS A 69 -16.37 24.20 14.83
N PHE A 70 -16.45 25.37 14.21
CA PHE A 70 -15.32 26.15 13.73
C PHE A 70 -14.69 26.90 14.90
N ASN A 71 -13.49 26.51 15.30
CA ASN A 71 -12.72 27.19 16.34
C ASN A 71 -11.59 27.94 15.65
N LYS A 72 -11.59 29.27 15.75
CA LYS A 72 -10.50 30.09 15.22
C LYS A 72 -9.16 29.63 15.80
N LEU A 73 -8.17 29.48 14.94
CA LEU A 73 -6.77 29.28 15.31
C LEU A 73 -6.15 30.65 15.55
N ASP A 74 -5.73 30.92 16.79
CA ASP A 74 -4.99 32.12 17.10
C ASP A 74 -3.60 32.05 16.41
N ASP A 75 -3.09 33.19 15.95
CA ASP A 75 -1.79 33.39 15.28
C ASP A 75 -1.64 32.84 13.85
N VAL A 76 -2.59 32.03 13.36
CA VAL A 76 -2.65 31.64 11.94
C VAL A 76 -3.56 32.61 11.18
N ASP A 77 -3.00 33.30 10.19
CA ASP A 77 -3.77 34.22 9.35
C ASP A 77 -4.46 33.46 8.20
N SER A 78 -5.59 33.99 7.74
CA SER A 78 -6.31 33.44 6.58
C SER A 78 -5.53 33.68 5.29
N GLY A 79 -5.56 32.71 4.37
CA GLY A 79 -4.83 32.73 3.11
C GLY A 79 -3.40 32.22 3.19
N ASP A 80 -2.96 31.78 4.37
CA ASP A 80 -1.67 31.15 4.59
C ASP A 80 -1.66 29.72 4.02
N GLU A 81 -0.58 29.33 3.33
CA GLU A 81 -0.45 27.97 2.83
C GLU A 81 -0.28 27.00 4.00
N ALA A 82 -1.05 25.90 4.02
CA ALA A 82 -1.01 24.89 5.08
C ALA A 82 -0.78 23.50 4.49
N ASN A 83 0.40 22.94 4.77
CA ASN A 83 0.88 21.69 4.20
C ASN A 83 0.95 20.57 5.26
N LEU A 84 0.42 19.40 4.92
CA LEU A 84 0.45 18.26 5.85
C LEU A 84 1.87 17.72 6.03
N PHE A 85 2.30 17.62 7.29
CA PHE A 85 3.54 16.98 7.70
C PHE A 85 3.31 15.84 8.70
N GLY A 86 3.94 14.70 8.43
CA GLY A 86 3.85 13.49 9.25
C GLY A 86 2.40 13.04 9.45
N GLU A 87 2.09 12.58 10.66
CA GLU A 87 0.80 11.92 10.96
C GLU A 87 -0.34 12.91 11.27
N LYS A 88 -0.04 14.18 11.53
CA LYS A 88 -1.01 15.11 12.16
C LYS A 88 -0.66 16.60 12.17
N TYR A 89 0.51 16.99 11.69
CA TYR A 89 0.93 18.39 11.77
C TYR A 89 0.61 19.09 10.46
N LEU A 90 0.19 20.35 10.52
CA LEU A 90 0.21 21.24 9.37
C LEU A 90 1.34 22.23 9.56
N ASP A 91 2.22 22.30 8.58
CA ASP A 91 3.20 23.36 8.41
C ASP A 91 2.53 24.55 7.71
N VAL A 92 2.51 25.71 8.36
CA VAL A 92 1.77 26.89 7.91
C VAL A 92 2.70 28.06 7.72
N SER A 93 2.53 28.79 6.61
CA SER A 93 3.36 29.95 6.26
C SER A 93 4.86 29.62 6.19
N ASP A 94 5.19 28.54 5.49
CA ASP A 94 6.57 28.07 5.26
C ASP A 94 7.39 27.90 6.57
N GLY A 95 6.80 27.34 7.62
CA GLY A 95 7.47 27.07 8.90
C GLY A 95 7.27 28.11 9.99
N ASP A 96 6.53 29.19 9.73
CA ASP A 96 6.26 30.22 10.75
C ASP A 96 5.36 29.67 11.88
N TYR A 97 4.42 28.78 11.56
CA TYR A 97 3.54 28.14 12.54
C TYR A 97 3.27 26.67 12.23
N THR A 98 3.07 25.87 13.27
CA THR A 98 2.62 24.48 13.16
C THR A 98 1.29 24.26 13.88
N VAL A 99 0.33 23.59 13.21
CA VAL A 99 -0.95 23.18 13.79
C VAL A 99 -0.96 21.68 14.11
N ASP A 100 -1.28 21.29 15.36
CA ASP A 100 -1.49 19.87 15.75
C ASP A 100 -2.97 19.47 15.56
N LEU A 101 -3.29 18.74 14.49
CA LEU A 101 -4.66 18.35 14.14
C LEU A 101 -5.35 17.44 15.18
N ASP A 102 -4.58 16.76 16.05
CA ASP A 102 -5.19 16.01 17.16
C ASP A 102 -5.84 16.95 18.18
N LYS A 103 -5.27 18.15 18.37
CA LYS A 103 -5.61 19.06 19.48
C LYS A 103 -6.19 20.41 19.03
N GLY A 104 -5.94 20.83 17.80
CA GLY A 104 -6.23 22.20 17.33
C GLY A 104 -5.36 23.26 17.99
N SER A 105 -4.13 22.91 18.41
CA SER A 105 -3.18 23.86 19.01
C SER A 105 -2.17 24.35 17.99
N VAL A 106 -1.81 25.62 18.06
CA VAL A 106 -0.79 26.29 17.24
C VAL A 106 0.50 26.46 18.06
N THR A 107 1.65 26.37 17.40
CA THR A 107 2.97 26.68 17.95
C THR A 107 3.83 27.38 16.90
N ASP A 108 4.77 28.22 17.32
CA ASP A 108 5.78 28.90 16.48
C ASP A 108 7.09 28.10 16.36
N ASP A 109 7.06 26.83 16.78
CA ASP A 109 8.17 25.90 16.62
C ASP A 109 8.16 25.37 15.18
N ASP A 110 9.33 25.35 14.54
CA ASP A 110 9.56 24.74 13.22
C ASP A 110 9.62 23.22 13.34
N VAL A 111 8.45 22.59 13.52
CA VAL A 111 8.35 21.15 13.75
C VAL A 111 8.90 20.35 12.58
N VAL A 112 8.80 20.85 11.34
CA VAL A 112 9.29 20.15 10.14
C VAL A 112 10.82 20.15 10.12
N GLY A 113 11.41 21.34 10.20
CA GLY A 113 12.86 21.53 10.21
C GLY A 113 13.52 20.87 11.41
N ASP A 114 12.97 21.07 12.62
CA ASP A 114 13.48 20.45 13.84
C ASP A 114 13.42 18.91 13.77
N THR A 115 12.34 18.35 13.21
CA THR A 115 12.24 16.89 13.04
C THR A 115 13.33 16.35 12.11
N ALA A 116 13.63 17.06 11.02
CA ALA A 116 14.66 16.66 10.07
C ALA A 116 16.08 16.86 10.64
N ASP A 117 16.34 17.96 11.35
CA ASP A 117 17.61 18.24 12.03
C ASP A 117 17.90 17.19 13.12
N ASP A 118 16.89 16.83 13.93
CA ASP A 118 16.99 15.79 14.94
C ASP A 118 17.23 14.41 14.30
N ALA A 119 16.54 14.10 13.19
CA ALA A 119 16.76 12.87 12.44
C ALA A 119 18.19 12.79 11.88
N ALA A 120 18.70 13.87 11.29
CA ALA A 120 20.06 13.95 10.75
C ALA A 120 21.10 13.78 11.87
N ALA A 121 20.90 14.42 13.02
CA ALA A 121 21.77 14.28 14.18
C ALA A 121 21.76 12.87 14.76
N ALA A 122 20.59 12.25 14.86
CA ALA A 122 20.42 10.88 15.35
C ALA A 122 21.05 9.84 14.41
N LEU A 123 20.82 10.00 13.10
CA LEU A 123 21.41 9.18 12.04
C LEU A 123 22.94 9.23 12.08
N ARG A 124 23.52 10.43 12.04
CA ARG A 124 24.98 10.64 12.06
C ARG A 124 25.61 9.98 13.29
N LYS A 125 24.96 10.09 14.45
CA LYS A 125 25.45 9.46 15.69
C LYS A 125 25.48 7.93 15.58
N LYS A 126 24.41 7.31 15.06
CA LYS A 126 24.32 5.86 14.91
C LYS A 126 25.30 5.32 13.87
N ILE A 127 25.45 6.01 12.74
CA ILE A 127 26.42 5.62 11.71
C ILE A 127 27.86 5.73 12.23
N LYS A 128 28.21 6.81 12.93
CA LYS A 128 29.57 6.95 13.50
C LYS A 128 29.94 5.85 14.50
N ASP A 129 28.95 5.28 15.17
CA ASP A 129 29.16 4.24 16.18
C ASP A 129 29.20 2.82 15.58
N ASP A 130 28.74 2.59 14.33
CA ASP A 130 28.35 1.23 13.86
C ASP A 130 28.55 0.99 12.35
N THR A 131 29.70 1.35 11.75
CA THR A 131 29.88 1.15 10.30
C THR A 131 31.28 0.74 9.83
N ASP A 132 32.07 -0.04 10.59
CA ASP A 132 33.36 -0.70 10.24
C ASP A 132 33.97 -0.38 8.84
N ASP A 133 34.34 0.88 8.59
CA ASP A 133 34.80 1.41 7.30
C ASP A 133 33.87 1.18 6.08
N ARG A 134 32.56 0.98 6.25
CA ARG A 134 31.56 0.93 5.18
C ARG A 134 31.38 2.29 4.51
N TYR A 135 31.20 3.34 5.31
CA TYR A 135 31.03 4.71 4.85
C TYR A 135 32.29 5.52 5.13
N ASP A 136 32.60 6.46 4.22
CA ASP A 136 33.73 7.36 4.39
C ASP A 136 33.49 8.28 5.59
N GLU A 137 34.27 8.09 6.66
CA GLU A 137 34.11 8.83 7.93
C GLU A 137 34.28 10.35 7.77
N ASP A 138 35.12 10.80 6.84
CA ASP A 138 35.35 12.24 6.59
C ASP A 138 34.13 12.89 5.92
N LYS A 139 33.28 12.07 5.28
CA LYS A 139 32.03 12.46 4.61
C LYS A 139 30.79 12.14 5.39
N ALA A 140 30.85 11.15 6.28
CA ALA A 140 29.73 10.76 7.12
C ALA A 140 29.33 11.88 8.10
N ASP A 141 30.29 12.72 8.49
CA ASP A 141 30.02 13.89 9.29
C ASP A 141 29.29 15.00 8.50
N ASP A 142 29.18 14.97 7.16
CA ASP A 142 28.55 16.03 6.35
C ASP A 142 27.01 16.09 6.55
N ILE A 143 26.35 14.99 6.94
CA ILE A 143 24.91 14.94 7.23
C ILE A 143 24.63 15.57 8.61
N LYS A 144 24.11 16.80 8.62
CA LYS A 144 23.95 17.59 9.85
C LYS A 144 22.59 18.22 10.05
N LYS A 145 21.85 18.43 8.99
CA LYS A 145 20.66 19.29 8.99
C LYS A 145 19.66 18.84 7.94
N GLU A 146 18.48 19.43 7.99
CA GLU A 146 17.36 19.17 7.10
C GLU A 146 17.76 19.09 5.63
N GLU A 147 18.56 20.04 5.12
CA GLU A 147 18.94 20.08 3.69
C GLU A 147 19.77 18.87 3.21
N ASP A 148 20.30 18.07 4.15
CA ASP A 148 21.05 16.84 3.87
C ASP A 148 20.13 15.60 3.79
N LEU A 149 18.84 15.75 4.10
CA LEU A 149 17.82 14.72 4.08
C LEU A 149 16.75 15.04 3.04
N THR A 150 16.19 14.00 2.42
CA THR A 150 15.04 14.13 1.52
C THR A 150 13.89 13.34 2.09
N LEU A 151 12.73 13.97 2.28
CA LEU A 151 11.52 13.29 2.76
C LEU A 151 11.11 12.19 1.76
N ILE A 152 10.88 10.97 2.25
CA ILE A 152 10.40 9.86 1.42
C ILE A 152 8.91 10.05 1.14
N PRO A 153 8.48 10.08 -0.14
CA PRO A 153 7.07 10.24 -0.49
C PRO A 153 6.23 9.05 0.00
N GLY A 154 4.94 9.27 0.26
CA GLY A 154 4.02 8.25 0.73
C GLY A 154 2.57 8.71 0.73
N ALA A 155 1.67 7.84 1.18
CA ALA A 155 0.31 8.24 1.50
C ALA A 155 0.29 9.32 2.61
N LYS A 156 -0.76 10.14 2.63
CA LYS A 156 -0.92 11.17 3.66
C LYS A 156 -0.99 10.56 5.06
N TYR A 157 -0.61 11.34 6.07
CA TYR A 157 -0.65 10.94 7.49
C TYR A 157 0.29 9.77 7.84
N GLY A 158 1.25 9.46 6.98
CA GLY A 158 2.24 8.41 7.20
C GLY A 158 3.35 8.85 8.17
N LYS A 159 4.02 7.85 8.75
CA LYS A 159 5.26 8.09 9.51
C LYS A 159 6.34 8.70 8.62
N VAL A 160 7.04 9.69 9.16
CA VAL A 160 8.13 10.37 8.49
C VAL A 160 9.34 9.44 8.36
N TRP A 161 9.86 9.36 7.13
CA TRP A 161 11.11 8.70 6.79
C TRP A 161 11.87 9.59 5.81
N TYR A 162 13.19 9.57 5.90
CA TYR A 162 14.07 10.32 5.03
C TYR A 162 15.01 9.41 4.25
N SER A 163 15.43 9.85 3.07
CA SER A 163 16.54 9.29 2.33
C SER A 163 17.73 10.25 2.32
N THR A 164 18.93 9.68 2.26
CA THR A 164 20.18 10.40 2.05
C THR A 164 21.21 9.45 1.42
N THR A 165 22.42 9.95 1.16
CA THR A 165 23.51 9.13 0.63
C THR A 165 24.78 9.31 1.44
N TYR A 166 25.49 8.21 1.67
CA TYR A 166 26.83 8.21 2.26
C TYR A 166 27.86 7.76 1.23
N ASP A 167 28.96 8.50 1.11
CA ASP A 167 30.09 8.08 0.27
C ASP A 167 30.69 6.77 0.81
N GLN A 168 31.10 5.89 -0.10
CA GLN A 168 31.78 4.66 0.28
C GLN A 168 33.23 4.93 0.72
N THR A 169 33.75 4.15 1.65
CA THR A 169 35.19 4.23 1.99
C THR A 169 36.06 3.84 0.80
N ALA A 170 37.12 4.62 0.57
CA ALA A 170 38.07 4.38 -0.50
C ALA A 170 38.64 2.94 -0.46
N GLY A 171 38.42 2.18 -1.53
CA GLY A 171 38.91 0.80 -1.67
C GLY A 171 37.97 -0.30 -1.13
N LYS A 172 36.81 0.07 -0.55
CA LYS A 172 35.75 -0.83 -0.08
C LYS A 172 34.56 -0.85 -1.07
N THR A 173 34.83 -1.00 -2.37
CA THR A 173 33.81 -0.91 -3.42
C THR A 173 32.88 -2.12 -3.41
N ALA A 174 31.89 -2.09 -2.54
CA ALA A 174 30.94 -3.18 -2.31
C ALA A 174 29.87 -3.23 -3.39
N ASN A 175 29.36 -2.08 -3.87
CA ASN A 175 28.39 -2.01 -4.96
C ASN A 175 29.05 -1.53 -6.26
N ALA A 176 30.11 -2.22 -6.71
CA ALA A 176 30.94 -2.17 -7.94
C ALA A 176 31.01 -0.90 -8.86
N THR A 177 29.95 -0.11 -8.94
CA THR A 177 29.74 1.11 -9.74
C THR A 177 29.28 2.32 -8.94
N ALA A 178 28.79 2.15 -7.70
CA ALA A 178 28.26 3.25 -6.90
C ALA A 178 29.41 4.00 -6.18
N GLY A 179 29.40 5.32 -6.25
CA GLY A 179 30.31 6.19 -5.47
C GLY A 179 29.82 6.40 -4.03
N SER A 180 28.51 6.21 -3.82
CA SER A 180 27.79 6.39 -2.57
C SER A 180 26.73 5.30 -2.40
N PHE A 181 26.33 5.05 -1.16
CA PHE A 181 25.25 4.15 -0.78
C PHE A 181 24.02 4.94 -0.36
N ASN A 182 22.85 4.46 -0.77
CA ASN A 182 21.57 5.02 -0.34
C ASN A 182 21.24 4.54 1.08
N VAL A 183 20.86 5.48 1.93
CA VAL A 183 20.47 5.23 3.32
C VAL A 183 19.08 5.79 3.55
N PHE A 184 18.20 4.97 4.14
CA PHE A 184 16.88 5.41 4.60
C PHE A 184 16.86 5.44 6.12
N THR A 185 16.26 6.47 6.72
CA THR A 185 16.17 6.63 8.18
C THR A 185 14.79 7.09 8.63
N ASP A 186 14.37 6.64 9.80
CA ASP A 186 13.27 7.30 10.53
C ASP A 186 13.77 8.53 11.31
N THR A 187 12.84 9.20 12.00
CA THR A 187 13.10 10.39 12.84
C THR A 187 13.98 10.10 14.05
N ASP A 188 14.08 8.84 14.49
CA ASP A 188 14.92 8.43 15.61
C ASP A 188 16.33 8.03 15.14
N GLY A 189 16.64 8.15 13.85
CA GLY A 189 17.90 7.75 13.25
C GLY A 189 18.03 6.23 13.02
N ASN A 190 16.97 5.43 13.20
CA ASN A 190 17.03 4.01 12.84
C ASN A 190 17.12 3.91 11.32
N TYR A 191 18.25 3.39 10.83
CA TYR A 191 18.59 3.49 9.43
C TYR A 191 18.77 2.14 8.76
N ILE A 192 18.69 2.15 7.43
CA ILE A 192 18.89 1.01 6.56
C ILE A 192 19.84 1.43 5.46
N ASP A 193 20.93 0.69 5.30
CA ASP A 193 21.66 0.62 4.03
C ASP A 193 20.76 -0.05 2.99
N ALA A 194 20.25 0.76 2.06
CA ALA A 194 19.26 0.32 1.08
C ALA A 194 19.88 -0.52 -0.04
N ASP A 195 21.19 -0.43 -0.26
CA ASP A 195 21.86 -0.99 -1.43
C ASP A 195 22.54 -2.34 -1.19
N TYR A 196 22.70 -2.74 0.07
CA TYR A 196 23.29 -4.04 0.40
C TYR A 196 22.40 -5.22 -0.02
N ASN A 197 21.19 -5.31 0.54
CA ASN A 197 20.32 -6.47 0.38
C ASN A 197 19.56 -6.40 -0.96
N LEU A 198 19.81 -7.36 -1.85
CA LEU A 198 19.17 -7.43 -3.17
C LEU A 198 17.91 -8.29 -3.17
N GLY A 199 17.57 -8.92 -2.05
CA GLY A 199 16.70 -10.07 -2.03
C GLY A 199 17.36 -11.25 -2.76
N LYS A 200 16.56 -12.19 -3.26
CA LYS A 200 17.09 -13.41 -3.90
C LYS A 200 17.15 -13.23 -5.41
N LEU A 201 18.36 -13.16 -5.96
CA LEU A 201 18.62 -13.15 -7.39
C LEU A 201 19.29 -14.46 -7.81
N LYS A 202 18.51 -15.40 -8.33
CA LYS A 202 19.00 -16.65 -8.89
C LYS A 202 19.57 -16.41 -10.29
N VAL A 203 20.83 -16.78 -10.50
CA VAL A 203 21.53 -16.54 -11.75
C VAL A 203 22.14 -17.84 -12.23
N THR A 204 21.92 -18.15 -13.52
CA THR A 204 22.60 -19.26 -14.19
C THR A 204 23.63 -18.73 -15.18
N THR A 205 24.84 -19.29 -15.11
CA THR A 205 25.95 -18.98 -16.01
C THR A 205 26.44 -20.24 -16.73
N THR A 206 26.89 -20.04 -17.98
CA THR A 206 27.51 -21.07 -18.81
C THR A 206 28.90 -20.62 -19.24
N ALA A 207 29.93 -21.34 -18.80
CA ALA A 207 31.31 -21.02 -19.19
C ALA A 207 31.62 -21.53 -20.60
N THR A 208 32.49 -20.83 -21.33
CA THR A 208 32.95 -21.27 -22.66
C THR A 208 33.59 -22.67 -22.57
N GLY A 209 32.95 -23.67 -23.19
CA GLY A 209 33.43 -25.06 -23.22
C GLY A 209 33.10 -25.89 -21.97
N ALA A 210 32.24 -25.40 -21.09
CA ALA A 210 31.72 -26.17 -19.96
C ALA A 210 30.75 -27.26 -20.43
N SER A 211 30.70 -28.35 -19.66
CA SER A 211 29.78 -29.48 -19.87
C SER A 211 28.43 -29.31 -19.14
N ALA A 212 28.31 -28.32 -18.26
CA ALA A 212 27.11 -28.04 -17.47
C ALA A 212 27.04 -26.56 -17.06
N ASP A 213 25.83 -26.10 -16.79
CA ASP A 213 25.54 -24.77 -16.26
C ASP A 213 25.80 -24.69 -14.75
N LYS A 214 26.03 -23.48 -14.25
CA LYS A 214 26.16 -23.17 -12.83
C LYS A 214 25.06 -22.21 -12.41
N THR A 215 24.28 -22.60 -11.41
CA THR A 215 23.26 -21.73 -10.80
C THR A 215 23.70 -21.33 -9.39
N VAL A 216 23.59 -20.04 -9.07
CA VAL A 216 23.86 -19.46 -7.75
C VAL A 216 22.76 -18.46 -7.40
N THR A 217 22.57 -18.17 -6.11
CA THR A 217 21.68 -17.12 -5.65
C THR A 217 22.53 -16.00 -5.07
N ILE A 218 22.48 -14.84 -5.71
CA ILE A 218 23.09 -13.61 -5.23
C ILE A 218 22.09 -12.95 -4.27
N GLU A 219 22.52 -12.66 -3.06
CA GLU A 219 21.66 -12.09 -2.01
C GLU A 219 21.99 -10.63 -1.69
N ASN A 220 23.19 -10.18 -2.01
CA ASN A 220 23.66 -8.85 -1.70
C ASN A 220 24.64 -8.31 -2.75
N THR A 221 24.98 -7.02 -2.64
CA THR A 221 25.90 -6.35 -3.55
C THR A 221 27.38 -6.58 -3.22
N ASN A 222 27.75 -6.84 -1.96
CA ASN A 222 29.15 -7.01 -1.55
C ASN A 222 29.78 -8.33 -2.04
N ASP A 223 28.99 -9.40 -2.12
CA ASP A 223 29.50 -10.75 -2.32
C ASP A 223 29.79 -11.05 -3.80
N THR A 224 30.81 -11.88 -4.00
CA THR A 224 31.15 -12.44 -5.31
C THR A 224 30.95 -13.95 -5.31
N TYR A 225 30.57 -14.47 -6.47
CA TYR A 225 30.17 -15.86 -6.62
C TYR A 225 30.91 -16.51 -7.79
N ASP A 226 31.08 -17.82 -7.68
CA ASP A 226 31.69 -18.62 -8.72
C ASP A 226 30.83 -18.63 -9.99
N THR A 227 31.41 -18.13 -11.09
CA THR A 227 30.79 -18.19 -12.44
C THR A 227 30.90 -19.56 -13.11
N GLN A 228 31.76 -20.44 -12.58
CA GLN A 228 32.14 -21.70 -13.21
C GLN A 228 32.32 -22.77 -12.14
N SER A 229 31.81 -23.98 -12.36
CA SER A 229 32.25 -25.16 -11.61
C SER A 229 31.99 -26.39 -12.46
N GLY A 230 32.99 -27.24 -12.71
CA GLY A 230 32.80 -28.44 -13.52
C GLY A 230 34.08 -28.96 -14.17
N GLU A 231 33.92 -29.75 -15.24
CA GLU A 231 35.02 -30.28 -16.05
C GLU A 231 34.78 -29.92 -17.54
N LYS A 232 35.84 -29.49 -18.24
CA LYS A 232 35.83 -29.33 -19.70
C LYS A 232 35.63 -30.69 -20.37
N ALA A 233 35.25 -30.67 -21.65
CA ALA A 233 35.10 -31.90 -22.46
C ALA A 233 36.37 -32.78 -22.52
N ASP A 234 37.55 -32.21 -22.24
CA ASP A 234 38.83 -32.92 -22.15
C ASP A 234 39.17 -33.44 -20.73
N GLY A 235 38.26 -33.28 -19.76
CA GLY A 235 38.43 -33.71 -18.37
C GLY A 235 39.16 -32.70 -17.47
N THR A 236 39.51 -31.50 -17.97
CA THR A 236 40.15 -30.46 -17.15
C THR A 236 39.15 -29.85 -16.18
N LYS A 237 39.43 -29.90 -14.87
CA LYS A 237 38.63 -29.21 -13.85
C LYS A 237 38.68 -27.70 -14.04
N ILE A 238 37.49 -27.10 -14.08
CA ILE A 238 37.29 -25.67 -14.05
C ILE A 238 37.08 -25.28 -12.59
N ASN A 239 38.08 -24.64 -11.99
CA ASN A 239 37.93 -24.06 -10.67
C ASN A 239 37.11 -22.79 -10.79
N GLY A 240 36.12 -22.66 -9.91
CA GLY A 240 35.35 -21.44 -9.75
C GLY A 240 36.28 -20.27 -9.52
N LYS A 241 36.08 -19.25 -10.34
CA LYS A 241 36.61 -17.93 -10.08
C LYS A 241 35.42 -17.07 -9.71
N ASP A 242 35.51 -16.49 -8.53
CA ASP A 242 34.70 -15.37 -8.06
C ASP A 242 34.68 -14.31 -9.14
N GLY A 243 33.60 -14.34 -9.89
CA GLY A 243 33.50 -13.58 -11.11
C GLY A 243 32.11 -13.18 -11.44
N LEU A 244 31.13 -13.54 -10.61
CA LEU A 244 29.74 -13.14 -10.70
C LEU A 244 29.46 -12.20 -9.53
N SER A 245 28.82 -11.08 -9.81
CA SER A 245 28.29 -10.18 -8.79
C SER A 245 27.03 -9.49 -9.31
N ALA A 246 26.32 -8.81 -8.43
CA ALA A 246 25.24 -7.92 -8.79
C ALA A 246 25.43 -6.56 -8.14
N SER A 247 24.94 -5.52 -8.81
CA SER A 247 24.94 -4.14 -8.33
C SER A 247 23.55 -3.54 -8.52
N VAL A 248 23.23 -2.54 -7.71
CA VAL A 248 21.99 -1.77 -7.83
C VAL A 248 22.31 -0.28 -8.00
N LYS A 249 21.55 0.37 -8.89
CA LYS A 249 21.58 1.83 -9.05
C LYS A 249 20.19 2.38 -8.73
N ASP A 250 20.09 3.14 -7.64
CA ASP A 250 18.88 3.85 -7.26
C ASP A 250 18.51 4.86 -8.35
N SER A 251 17.24 4.86 -8.74
CA SER A 251 16.71 5.74 -9.77
C SER A 251 15.69 6.71 -9.19
N LYS A 252 14.80 6.26 -8.30
CA LYS A 252 13.78 7.08 -7.62
C LYS A 252 13.18 6.29 -6.46
N VAL A 253 13.03 6.93 -5.29
CA VAL A 253 12.13 6.41 -4.25
C VAL A 253 10.69 6.73 -4.67
N LEU A 254 9.84 5.71 -4.79
CA LEU A 254 8.52 5.83 -5.37
C LEU A 254 7.48 6.26 -4.34
N THR A 255 7.40 5.50 -3.24
CA THR A 255 6.40 5.67 -2.18
C THR A 255 6.75 4.81 -0.96
N GLN A 256 5.94 4.86 0.08
CA GLN A 256 6.06 4.01 1.27
C GLN A 256 4.68 3.65 1.83
N ASP A 257 4.62 2.49 2.49
CA ASP A 257 3.51 2.10 3.37
C ASP A 257 4.01 2.02 4.82
N ALA A 258 3.19 1.47 5.74
CA ALA A 258 3.56 1.37 7.16
C ALA A 258 4.85 0.57 7.40
N ASP A 259 5.10 -0.46 6.59
CA ASP A 259 6.13 -1.48 6.82
C ASP A 259 7.28 -1.44 5.79
N TYR A 260 7.03 -0.85 4.62
CA TYR A 260 7.92 -0.94 3.47
C TYR A 260 8.14 0.40 2.77
N ILE A 261 9.35 0.56 2.22
CA ILE A 261 9.70 1.60 1.25
C ILE A 261 9.80 0.94 -0.13
N TYR A 262 9.26 1.60 -1.14
CA TYR A 262 9.28 1.14 -2.53
C TYR A 262 10.16 2.07 -3.35
N ARG A 263 11.13 1.50 -4.04
CA ARG A 263 12.01 2.26 -4.93
C ARG A 263 12.17 1.62 -6.29
N LEU A 264 12.41 2.44 -7.29
CA LEU A 264 12.80 2.05 -8.63
C LEU A 264 14.32 2.00 -8.72
N VAL A 265 14.82 0.87 -9.23
CA VAL A 265 16.24 0.65 -9.40
C VAL A 265 16.55 0.02 -10.74
N THR A 266 17.79 0.18 -11.19
CA THR A 266 18.39 -0.71 -12.20
C THR A 266 19.25 -1.75 -11.50
N VAL A 267 18.90 -3.03 -11.67
CA VAL A 267 19.74 -4.15 -11.23
C VAL A 267 20.69 -4.51 -12.36
N THR A 268 21.96 -4.74 -12.06
CA THR A 268 22.95 -5.21 -13.02
C THR A 268 23.70 -6.42 -12.47
N VAL A 269 23.60 -7.54 -13.16
CA VAL A 269 24.38 -8.75 -12.91
C VAL A 269 25.58 -8.74 -13.84
N LYS A 270 26.77 -9.02 -13.33
CA LYS A 270 28.02 -8.93 -14.10
C LYS A 270 28.87 -10.18 -13.93
N THR A 271 29.52 -10.58 -15.02
CA THR A 271 30.58 -11.58 -15.04
C THR A 271 31.95 -10.96 -15.39
N THR A 272 33.06 -11.53 -14.91
CA THR A 272 34.43 -11.03 -15.21
C THR A 272 35.34 -12.05 -15.90
N ASN A 273 34.89 -13.30 -16.07
CA ASN A 273 35.70 -14.42 -16.55
C ASN A 273 35.19 -15.04 -17.87
N GLY A 274 34.39 -14.30 -18.64
CA GLY A 274 33.87 -14.75 -19.95
C GLY A 274 32.87 -15.91 -19.89
N ALA A 275 32.18 -16.08 -18.75
CA ALA A 275 31.02 -16.95 -18.66
C ALA A 275 29.78 -16.15 -19.10
N GLY A 276 28.98 -16.72 -20.00
CA GLY A 276 27.72 -16.09 -20.39
C GLY A 276 26.68 -16.24 -19.29
N ILE A 277 25.92 -15.18 -19.03
CA ILE A 277 24.71 -15.26 -18.19
C ILE A 277 23.59 -15.80 -19.09
N THR A 278 22.97 -16.91 -18.69
CA THR A 278 21.96 -17.60 -19.51
C THR A 278 20.57 -17.58 -18.90
N GLU A 279 20.45 -17.37 -17.59
CA GLU A 279 19.17 -17.29 -16.89
C GLU A 279 19.23 -16.30 -15.72
N ILE A 280 18.15 -15.54 -15.52
CA ILE A 280 17.91 -14.71 -14.34
C ILE A 280 16.54 -15.10 -13.76
N ASN A 281 16.50 -15.53 -12.50
CA ASN A 281 15.29 -15.88 -11.77
C ASN A 281 14.34 -16.78 -12.58
N ASP A 282 14.88 -17.87 -13.14
CA ASP A 282 14.13 -18.85 -13.94
C ASP A 282 13.65 -18.33 -15.32
N ILE A 283 14.02 -17.10 -15.72
CA ILE A 283 13.84 -16.56 -17.08
C ILE A 283 15.10 -16.82 -17.93
N LYS A 284 14.93 -17.62 -19.00
CA LYS A 284 16.00 -17.91 -19.96
C LYS A 284 16.25 -16.73 -20.88
N LEU A 285 17.50 -16.29 -20.97
CA LEU A 285 17.88 -15.12 -21.74
C LEU A 285 18.08 -15.40 -23.24
N GLY A 286 18.27 -16.66 -23.62
CA GLY A 286 18.43 -17.07 -25.03
C GLY A 286 17.13 -17.11 -25.83
N ASP A 287 15.99 -17.12 -25.14
CA ASP A 287 14.63 -17.19 -25.72
C ASP A 287 13.92 -15.83 -25.64
N ILE A 288 14.67 -14.76 -25.39
CA ILE A 288 14.13 -13.42 -25.21
C ILE A 288 13.54 -12.90 -26.53
N GLU A 289 12.24 -12.59 -26.51
CA GLU A 289 11.52 -11.86 -27.55
C GLU A 289 12.05 -10.43 -27.70
N SER A 290 11.72 -9.73 -28.79
CA SER A 290 12.17 -8.35 -29.04
C SER A 290 11.77 -7.34 -27.95
N ASP A 291 10.88 -7.72 -27.03
CA ASP A 291 10.27 -6.89 -26.00
C ASP A 291 10.66 -7.27 -24.57
N SER A 292 11.89 -7.76 -24.38
CA SER A 292 12.42 -8.08 -23.05
C SER A 292 12.55 -6.87 -22.13
N VAL A 293 12.34 -7.08 -20.83
CA VAL A 293 12.83 -6.16 -19.80
C VAL A 293 14.36 -6.27 -19.62
N PHE A 294 14.96 -7.40 -19.98
CA PHE A 294 16.38 -7.67 -19.78
C PHE A 294 17.23 -7.12 -20.92
N THR A 295 18.19 -6.26 -20.57
CA THR A 295 19.24 -5.81 -21.46
C THR A 295 20.45 -6.73 -21.31
N VAL A 296 20.69 -7.57 -22.32
CA VAL A 296 21.78 -8.57 -22.33
C VAL A 296 22.99 -8.00 -23.07
N GLY A 297 24.07 -7.76 -22.33
CA GLY A 297 25.39 -7.45 -22.86
C GLY A 297 26.29 -8.68 -22.96
N THR A 298 27.55 -8.50 -23.36
CA THR A 298 28.52 -9.60 -23.47
C THR A 298 28.77 -10.28 -22.13
N ASP A 299 28.93 -9.48 -21.07
CA ASP A 299 29.36 -9.94 -19.74
C ASP A 299 28.37 -9.49 -18.65
N THR A 300 27.29 -8.81 -19.02
CA THR A 300 26.35 -8.15 -18.09
C THR A 300 24.91 -8.40 -18.51
N VAL A 301 24.02 -8.45 -17.53
CA VAL A 301 22.57 -8.41 -17.75
C VAL A 301 21.98 -7.37 -16.80
N SER A 302 21.24 -6.41 -17.35
CA SER A 302 20.61 -5.35 -16.57
C SER A 302 19.11 -5.31 -16.80
N PHE A 303 18.34 -4.95 -15.77
CA PHE A 303 16.89 -4.78 -15.88
C PHE A 303 16.37 -3.79 -14.83
N PRO A 304 15.36 -2.98 -15.16
CA PRO A 304 14.64 -2.18 -14.17
C PRO A 304 13.81 -3.06 -13.24
N ALA A 305 13.74 -2.66 -11.98
CA ALA A 305 12.99 -3.37 -10.95
C ALA A 305 12.45 -2.43 -9.88
N ILE A 306 11.35 -2.85 -9.25
CA ILE A 306 10.85 -2.28 -8.02
C ILE A 306 11.42 -3.09 -6.86
N GLN A 307 12.13 -2.43 -5.94
CA GLN A 307 12.49 -3.05 -4.67
C GLN A 307 11.46 -2.67 -3.60
N LYS A 308 10.90 -3.69 -2.95
CA LYS A 308 10.11 -3.58 -1.73
C LYS A 308 11.02 -3.84 -0.54
N ILE A 309 11.36 -2.79 0.20
CA ILE A 309 12.38 -2.77 1.25
C ILE A 309 11.71 -2.66 2.61
N SER A 310 11.93 -3.63 3.48
CA SER A 310 11.42 -3.59 4.85
C SER A 310 12.04 -2.45 5.65
N LYS A 311 11.20 -1.67 6.33
CA LYS A 311 11.61 -0.67 7.34
C LYS A 311 12.20 -1.31 8.60
N ALA A 312 11.90 -2.57 8.87
CA ALA A 312 12.56 -3.33 9.93
C ALA A 312 13.98 -3.71 9.50
N GLN A 313 14.94 -3.47 10.40
CA GLN A 313 16.35 -3.84 10.25
C GLN A 313 16.56 -5.35 10.40
N ASP A 314 17.56 -5.87 9.70
CA ASP A 314 18.07 -7.22 9.94
C ASP A 314 18.74 -7.31 11.32
N SER A 315 18.82 -8.53 11.87
CA SER A 315 19.58 -8.77 13.10
C SER A 315 21.08 -8.72 12.87
N ASP A 316 21.51 -9.10 11.67
CA ASP A 316 22.90 -9.04 11.25
C ASP A 316 23.23 -7.65 10.69
N ASP A 317 24.52 -7.40 10.49
CA ASP A 317 25.03 -6.18 9.89
C ASP A 317 25.98 -6.50 8.74
N VAL A 318 26.23 -5.49 7.92
CA VAL A 318 27.24 -5.53 6.87
C VAL A 318 28.28 -4.46 7.16
N ASP A 319 29.51 -4.89 7.46
CA ASP A 319 30.59 -3.97 7.84
C ASP A 319 30.10 -3.02 8.96
N GLY A 320 29.43 -3.56 9.99
CA GLY A 320 28.78 -2.81 11.07
C GLY A 320 27.43 -2.19 10.73
N ALA A 321 27.18 -1.82 9.46
CA ALA A 321 25.97 -1.10 9.10
C ALA A 321 24.71 -1.99 9.07
N LYS A 322 23.60 -1.42 9.55
CA LYS A 322 22.28 -2.05 9.47
C LYS A 322 21.71 -1.98 8.06
N TYR A 323 21.09 -3.07 7.63
CA TYR A 323 20.37 -3.18 6.35
C TYR A 323 18.96 -3.74 6.57
N ALA A 324 18.13 -3.72 5.53
CA ALA A 324 16.74 -4.16 5.63
C ALA A 324 16.63 -5.68 5.86
N LYS A 325 15.76 -6.07 6.81
CA LYS A 325 15.46 -7.47 7.13
C LYS A 325 15.00 -8.28 5.92
N THR A 326 14.21 -7.67 5.06
CA THR A 326 13.76 -8.29 3.81
C THR A 326 13.77 -7.27 2.69
N VAL A 327 14.35 -7.67 1.56
CA VAL A 327 14.17 -6.99 0.28
C VAL A 327 13.61 -8.01 -0.70
N THR A 328 12.60 -7.61 -1.48
CA THR A 328 12.16 -8.36 -2.66
C THR A 328 12.30 -7.47 -3.88
N THR A 329 12.93 -8.00 -4.92
CA THR A 329 13.23 -7.28 -6.15
C THR A 329 12.33 -7.81 -7.28
N TYR A 330 11.34 -7.01 -7.66
CA TYR A 330 10.36 -7.33 -8.70
C TYR A 330 10.81 -6.72 -10.02
N ALA A 331 11.14 -7.53 -11.02
CA ALA A 331 11.42 -7.02 -12.35
C ALA A 331 10.20 -6.25 -12.89
N LEU A 332 10.44 -5.12 -13.55
CA LEU A 332 9.39 -4.29 -14.11
C LEU A 332 8.90 -4.86 -15.45
N SER A 333 8.24 -6.01 -15.34
CA SER A 333 7.89 -6.92 -16.43
C SER A 333 6.72 -7.82 -16.05
N ASN A 334 6.12 -8.47 -17.04
CA ASN A 334 5.16 -9.54 -16.81
C ASN A 334 5.85 -10.86 -16.36
N ASP A 335 5.06 -11.93 -16.21
CA ASP A 335 5.51 -13.25 -15.71
C ASP A 335 6.49 -14.01 -16.60
N SER A 336 6.73 -13.50 -17.81
CA SER A 336 7.59 -14.08 -18.84
C SER A 336 8.85 -13.23 -19.09
N GLY A 337 8.99 -12.11 -18.38
CA GLY A 337 10.11 -11.18 -18.53
C GLY A 337 10.00 -10.22 -19.71
N SER A 338 8.81 -10.09 -20.30
CA SER A 338 8.51 -9.04 -21.28
C SER A 338 8.20 -7.72 -20.57
N LYS A 339 8.45 -6.59 -21.22
CA LYS A 339 8.10 -5.27 -20.70
C LYS A 339 6.61 -5.17 -20.42
N LEU A 340 6.26 -4.30 -19.48
CA LEU A 340 4.88 -3.90 -19.20
C LEU A 340 4.39 -2.97 -20.31
N ASP A 341 3.08 -2.94 -20.52
CA ASP A 341 2.48 -2.10 -21.55
C ASP A 341 2.67 -0.61 -21.16
N GLU A 342 2.51 -0.26 -19.88
CA GLU A 342 2.75 1.09 -19.34
C GLU A 342 4.06 1.22 -18.54
N GLN A 343 5.13 0.53 -18.97
CA GLN A 343 6.48 0.73 -18.40
C GLN A 343 6.92 2.21 -18.43
N GLY A 344 6.34 2.99 -19.37
CA GLY A 344 6.51 4.43 -19.53
C GLY A 344 6.11 5.28 -18.33
N LEU A 345 5.36 4.74 -17.36
CA LEU A 345 5.01 5.47 -16.14
C LEU A 345 6.16 5.52 -15.14
N PHE A 346 7.04 4.51 -15.16
CA PHE A 346 8.20 4.40 -14.30
C PHE A 346 9.44 4.98 -14.96
N ILE A 347 9.63 4.68 -16.25
CA ILE A 347 10.88 4.93 -16.97
C ILE A 347 10.58 5.54 -18.33
N ASP A 348 11.32 6.60 -18.69
CA ASP A 348 11.19 7.28 -19.98
C ASP A 348 11.86 6.51 -21.14
N GLY A 349 11.77 7.05 -22.36
CA GLY A 349 12.38 6.43 -23.55
C GLY A 349 13.91 6.33 -23.51
N ASN A 350 14.59 7.00 -22.57
CA ASN A 350 16.03 6.95 -22.36
C ASN A 350 16.44 5.95 -21.27
N GLY A 351 15.50 5.43 -20.49
CA GLY A 351 15.78 4.57 -19.35
C GLY A 351 15.85 5.31 -18.01
N ASP A 352 15.49 6.59 -17.96
CA ASP A 352 15.52 7.42 -16.75
C ASP A 352 14.15 7.44 -16.04
N ALA A 353 14.15 7.61 -14.70
CA ALA A 353 12.91 7.61 -13.93
C ALA A 353 11.99 8.78 -14.29
N VAL A 354 10.70 8.51 -14.50
CA VAL A 354 9.71 9.56 -14.77
C VAL A 354 9.40 10.33 -13.49
N THR A 355 9.51 11.66 -13.57
CA THR A 355 9.36 12.55 -12.42
C THR A 355 7.91 12.95 -12.17
N THR A 356 7.09 13.05 -13.22
CA THR A 356 5.69 13.51 -13.17
C THR A 356 4.71 12.47 -12.61
N THR A 357 5.05 11.18 -12.70
CA THR A 357 4.24 10.10 -12.12
C THR A 357 4.36 10.07 -10.60
N LYS A 358 3.22 10.04 -9.92
CA LYS A 358 3.07 9.85 -8.48
C LYS A 358 2.72 8.40 -8.17
N TYR A 359 3.03 7.97 -6.95
CA TYR A 359 2.86 6.59 -6.52
C TYR A 359 2.28 6.48 -5.12
N THR A 360 1.41 5.52 -4.92
CA THR A 360 0.86 5.14 -3.62
C THR A 360 0.78 3.63 -3.50
N VAL A 361 0.55 3.12 -2.30
CA VAL A 361 0.27 1.70 -2.05
C VAL A 361 -1.09 1.61 -1.38
N ALA A 362 -2.02 0.90 -2.01
CA ALA A 362 -3.33 0.62 -1.44
C ALA A 362 -3.67 -0.85 -1.63
N ASN A 363 -4.24 -1.47 -0.59
CA ASN A 363 -4.63 -2.88 -0.60
C ASN A 363 -3.52 -3.84 -1.08
N GLY A 364 -2.26 -3.53 -0.75
CA GLY A 364 -1.09 -4.33 -1.12
C GLY A 364 -0.66 -4.23 -2.58
N LYS A 365 -1.26 -3.34 -3.37
CA LYS A 365 -0.86 -3.04 -4.76
C LYS A 365 -0.11 -1.71 -4.82
N LEU A 366 0.83 -1.61 -5.73
CA LEU A 366 1.45 -0.33 -6.09
C LEU A 366 0.56 0.36 -7.13
N ILE A 367 0.26 1.63 -6.94
CA ILE A 367 -0.59 2.40 -7.83
C ILE A 367 0.23 3.55 -8.37
N ALA A 368 0.34 3.64 -9.69
CA ALA A 368 0.94 4.76 -10.40
C ALA A 368 -0.18 5.65 -10.94
N TYR A 369 -0.08 6.96 -10.73
CA TYR A 369 -1.08 7.92 -11.18
C TYR A 369 -0.44 9.25 -11.55
N ASN A 370 -1.09 9.99 -12.44
CA ASN A 370 -0.74 11.39 -12.70
C ASN A 370 -1.68 12.32 -11.95
N THR A 371 -1.19 13.51 -11.61
CA THR A 371 -2.05 14.63 -11.21
C THR A 371 -2.02 15.74 -12.24
N ASP A 372 -0.98 15.78 -13.09
CA ASP A 372 -0.88 16.74 -14.17
C ASP A 372 -1.99 16.47 -15.19
N ILE A 373 -2.92 17.40 -15.26
CA ILE A 373 -4.03 17.37 -16.20
C ILE A 373 -3.54 17.79 -17.58
N ASN A 374 -3.73 16.88 -18.53
CA ASN A 374 -3.53 17.17 -19.95
C ASN A 374 -4.65 18.06 -20.50
N SER A 375 -4.54 18.49 -21.76
CA SER A 375 -5.58 19.32 -22.42
C SER A 375 -7.00 18.73 -22.41
N ASN A 376 -7.14 17.44 -22.10
CA ASN A 376 -8.40 16.72 -22.09
C ASN A 376 -8.98 16.50 -20.68
N LYS A 377 -8.37 17.03 -19.60
CA LYS A 377 -8.89 16.94 -18.22
C LYS A 377 -9.08 15.51 -17.71
N LYS A 378 -8.06 14.68 -17.91
CA LYS A 378 -8.12 13.26 -17.53
C LYS A 378 -7.04 12.85 -16.56
N VAL A 379 -7.44 12.03 -15.59
CA VAL A 379 -6.56 11.27 -14.72
C VAL A 379 -6.33 9.88 -15.31
N THR A 380 -5.07 9.44 -15.33
CA THR A 380 -4.65 8.10 -15.72
C THR A 380 -4.09 7.38 -14.51
N VAL A 381 -4.55 6.15 -14.27
CA VAL A 381 -4.17 5.34 -13.13
C VAL A 381 -3.94 3.90 -13.55
N ASP A 382 -2.87 3.32 -13.03
CA ASP A 382 -2.47 1.95 -13.29
C ASP A 382 -2.13 1.27 -11.96
N ALA A 383 -2.71 0.10 -11.74
CA ALA A 383 -2.47 -0.70 -10.55
C ALA A 383 -1.56 -1.90 -10.88
N TYR A 384 -0.63 -2.18 -9.97
CA TYR A 384 0.37 -3.24 -10.12
C TYR A 384 0.33 -4.18 -8.92
N THR A 385 0.04 -5.45 -9.19
CA THR A 385 0.18 -6.51 -8.20
C THR A 385 1.58 -7.10 -8.27
N LEU A 386 2.36 -6.99 -7.19
CA LEU A 386 3.70 -7.55 -7.13
C LEU A 386 3.65 -9.07 -6.88
N LYS A 387 3.90 -9.89 -7.91
CA LYS A 387 3.69 -11.35 -7.92
C LYS A 387 4.99 -12.13 -7.99
N THR A 388 4.87 -13.46 -7.83
CA THR A 388 5.95 -14.40 -8.08
C THR A 388 5.46 -15.66 -8.80
N LYS A 389 6.29 -16.18 -9.72
CA LYS A 389 6.07 -17.43 -10.44
C LYS A 389 7.40 -18.16 -10.60
N GLY A 390 7.50 -19.34 -9.99
CA GLY A 390 8.69 -20.19 -10.16
C GLY A 390 10.01 -19.57 -9.66
N GLY A 391 9.98 -18.62 -8.72
CA GLY A 391 11.17 -17.89 -8.26
C GLY A 391 11.42 -16.56 -8.97
N TYR A 392 10.69 -16.30 -10.07
CA TYR A 392 10.65 -15.00 -10.71
C TYR A 392 9.71 -14.05 -9.97
N TYR A 393 10.19 -12.87 -9.62
CA TYR A 393 9.40 -11.79 -9.01
C TYR A 393 9.18 -10.71 -10.05
N TYR A 394 7.93 -10.33 -10.26
CA TYR A 394 7.52 -9.48 -11.38
C TYR A 394 6.32 -8.61 -10.99
N ALA A 395 6.03 -7.58 -11.78
CA ALA A 395 4.88 -6.70 -11.58
C ALA A 395 3.77 -7.12 -12.55
N ASP A 396 2.60 -7.46 -12.03
CA ASP A 396 1.42 -7.78 -12.83
C ASP A 396 0.54 -6.54 -12.92
N GLU A 397 0.47 -5.97 -14.12
CA GLU A 397 -0.29 -4.77 -14.47
C GLU A 397 -1.78 -5.11 -14.64
N GLU A 398 -2.65 -4.30 -14.04
CA GLU A 398 -4.09 -4.32 -14.28
C GLU A 398 -4.44 -3.43 -15.50
N ASP A 399 -5.68 -3.48 -15.98
CA ASP A 399 -6.12 -2.61 -17.08
C ASP A 399 -6.03 -1.13 -16.67
N LYS A 400 -5.47 -0.29 -17.54
CA LYS A 400 -5.36 1.15 -17.31
C LYS A 400 -6.73 1.81 -17.18
N SER A 401 -6.88 2.66 -16.15
CA SER A 401 -8.03 3.54 -15.98
C SER A 401 -7.71 4.94 -16.53
N GLU A 402 -8.58 5.50 -17.37
CA GLU A 402 -8.45 6.86 -17.91
C GLU A 402 -9.79 7.59 -17.83
N GLU A 403 -9.91 8.48 -16.85
CA GLU A 403 -11.19 9.06 -16.44
C GLU A 403 -11.16 10.58 -16.45
N ASP A 404 -12.31 11.21 -16.71
CA ASP A 404 -12.49 12.66 -16.58
C ASP A 404 -12.29 13.09 -15.11
N CYS A 405 -11.81 14.30 -14.86
CA CYS A 405 -11.61 14.82 -13.52
C CYS A 405 -11.81 16.33 -13.48
N GLU A 406 -12.29 16.84 -12.34
CA GLU A 406 -12.23 18.27 -12.08
C GLU A 406 -10.78 18.72 -11.99
N VAL A 407 -10.57 19.98 -12.40
CA VAL A 407 -9.27 20.64 -12.36
C VAL A 407 -9.32 21.61 -11.20
N SER A 408 -8.32 21.53 -10.34
CA SER A 408 -8.13 22.48 -9.24
C SER A 408 -8.21 23.91 -9.76
N ALA A 409 -9.02 24.75 -9.09
CA ALA A 409 -9.07 26.18 -9.37
C ALA A 409 -7.77 26.87 -8.92
N GLN A 410 -7.10 26.30 -7.91
CA GLN A 410 -5.86 26.79 -7.32
C GLN A 410 -4.65 26.53 -8.22
N ASP A 411 -4.63 25.37 -8.89
CA ASP A 411 -3.69 25.06 -9.96
C ASP A 411 -4.42 24.45 -11.15
N SER A 412 -4.63 25.28 -12.17
CA SER A 412 -5.26 24.91 -13.46
C SER A 412 -4.60 23.76 -14.23
N ASN A 413 -3.49 23.19 -13.73
CA ASN A 413 -2.82 22.02 -14.28
C ASN A 413 -2.96 20.77 -13.41
N THR A 414 -3.60 20.83 -12.24
CA THR A 414 -3.67 19.72 -11.30
C THR A 414 -5.09 19.16 -11.18
N ALA A 415 -5.21 17.84 -11.27
CA ALA A 415 -6.46 17.11 -11.04
C ALA A 415 -6.85 17.14 -9.56
N ALA A 416 -8.16 17.24 -9.30
CA ALA A 416 -8.76 17.08 -7.99
C ALA A 416 -8.68 15.62 -7.49
N VAL A 417 -7.45 15.14 -7.31
CA VAL A 417 -7.09 13.76 -6.98
C VAL A 417 -6.25 13.75 -5.71
N GLN A 418 -6.63 12.89 -4.75
CA GLN A 418 -5.96 12.81 -3.45
C GLN A 418 -5.81 11.36 -3.01
N THR A 419 -4.80 11.11 -2.16
CA THR A 419 -4.67 9.86 -1.42
C THR A 419 -5.24 10.00 -0.01
N ASP A 420 -5.88 8.95 0.48
CA ASP A 420 -6.28 8.84 1.89
C ASP A 420 -5.14 8.26 2.76
N VAL A 421 -5.38 8.12 4.07
CA VAL A 421 -4.42 7.57 5.04
C VAL A 421 -3.96 6.14 4.72
N ASP A 422 -4.81 5.36 4.03
CA ASP A 422 -4.53 3.99 3.62
C ASP A 422 -3.95 3.92 2.20
N GLY A 423 -3.65 5.08 1.60
CA GLY A 423 -3.09 5.22 0.26
C GLY A 423 -4.10 5.02 -0.87
N ASN A 424 -5.39 4.84 -0.60
CA ASN A 424 -6.39 4.73 -1.66
C ASN A 424 -6.53 6.06 -2.40
N LEU A 425 -6.80 5.98 -3.70
CA LEU A 425 -6.96 7.15 -4.56
C LEU A 425 -8.42 7.59 -4.65
N TRP A 426 -8.62 8.90 -4.60
CA TRP A 426 -9.91 9.55 -4.67
C TRP A 426 -9.89 10.64 -5.74
N ARG A 427 -11.00 10.82 -6.45
CA ARG A 427 -11.15 11.91 -7.43
C ARG A 427 -12.52 12.59 -7.34
N LEU A 428 -12.57 13.82 -7.82
CA LEU A 428 -13.80 14.60 -7.97
C LEU A 428 -14.11 14.78 -9.46
N ASP A 429 -15.37 14.52 -9.84
CA ASP A 429 -15.84 14.70 -11.23
C ASP A 429 -17.38 14.83 -11.29
N GLY A 430 -17.88 15.87 -11.95
CA GLY A 430 -19.31 16.04 -12.24
C GLY A 430 -20.20 16.10 -10.99
N GLY A 431 -19.66 16.64 -9.90
CA GLY A 431 -20.27 16.67 -8.57
C GLY A 431 -20.44 15.29 -7.93
N TYR A 432 -19.51 14.37 -8.17
CA TYR A 432 -19.39 13.11 -7.46
C TYR A 432 -17.96 12.92 -6.96
N ILE A 433 -17.83 12.34 -5.77
CA ILE A 433 -16.55 11.86 -5.25
C ILE A 433 -16.48 10.36 -5.55
N TYR A 434 -15.37 9.95 -6.15
CA TYR A 434 -15.08 8.57 -6.51
C TYR A 434 -13.88 8.02 -5.74
N LYS A 435 -13.89 6.71 -5.50
CA LYS A 435 -12.76 5.96 -4.97
C LYS A 435 -12.30 4.96 -6.02
N PHE A 436 -11.00 4.91 -6.30
CA PHE A 436 -10.43 3.87 -7.16
C PHE A 436 -10.53 2.51 -6.47
N ASP A 437 -10.97 1.49 -7.20
CA ASP A 437 -11.14 0.13 -6.66
C ASP A 437 -9.82 -0.65 -6.53
N ASN A 438 -8.73 -0.05 -7.03
CA ASN A 438 -7.38 -0.60 -7.11
C ASN A 438 -7.24 -1.74 -8.15
N THR A 439 -8.09 -1.75 -9.18
CA THR A 439 -7.87 -2.48 -10.43
C THR A 439 -7.89 -1.50 -11.59
N ASP A 440 -9.07 -1.10 -12.04
CA ASP A 440 -9.31 -0.42 -13.31
C ASP A 440 -10.58 0.47 -13.28
N ASP A 441 -11.39 0.40 -12.21
CA ASP A 441 -12.68 1.10 -12.11
C ASP A 441 -12.74 2.04 -10.89
N TRP A 442 -13.74 2.92 -10.89
CA TRP A 442 -13.96 3.94 -9.87
C TRP A 442 -15.37 3.85 -9.29
N ASP A 443 -15.43 3.55 -7.99
CA ASP A 443 -16.68 3.49 -7.25
C ASP A 443 -17.17 4.90 -6.90
N LYS A 444 -18.44 5.20 -7.23
CA LYS A 444 -19.11 6.42 -6.73
C LYS A 444 -19.39 6.30 -5.24
N VAL A 445 -18.87 7.25 -4.46
CA VAL A 445 -19.02 7.23 -3.00
C VAL A 445 -20.01 8.29 -2.51
N TYR A 446 -19.92 9.52 -3.02
CA TYR A 446 -20.81 10.62 -2.65
C TYR A 446 -21.32 11.40 -3.86
N LYS A 447 -22.57 11.88 -3.78
CA LYS A 447 -23.06 12.98 -4.62
C LYS A 447 -22.85 14.28 -3.83
N VAL A 448 -22.12 15.21 -4.44
CA VAL A 448 -21.80 16.53 -3.88
C VAL A 448 -22.30 17.64 -4.81
N ASP A 449 -22.04 18.90 -4.45
CA ASP A 449 -22.33 20.03 -5.33
C ASP A 449 -21.61 19.87 -6.68
N GLY A 450 -22.24 20.35 -7.74
CA GLY A 450 -21.70 20.24 -9.10
C GLY A 450 -20.57 21.23 -9.39
N SER A 451 -20.40 22.25 -8.56
CA SER A 451 -19.31 23.24 -8.71
C SER A 451 -17.99 22.82 -8.10
N PHE A 452 -17.99 21.88 -7.15
CA PHE A 452 -16.76 21.53 -6.43
C PHE A 452 -15.65 21.10 -7.38
N ASP A 453 -14.48 21.69 -7.17
CA ASP A 453 -13.26 21.47 -7.95
C ASP A 453 -12.05 21.14 -7.04
N GLU A 454 -12.23 21.17 -5.73
CA GLU A 454 -11.22 20.80 -4.74
C GLU A 454 -11.70 19.72 -3.77
N LEU A 455 -10.76 18.92 -3.26
CA LEU A 455 -11.01 17.81 -2.35
C LEU A 455 -9.83 17.60 -1.39
N SER A 456 -10.15 17.30 -0.14
CA SER A 456 -9.22 16.82 0.88
C SER A 456 -9.76 15.56 1.54
N VAL A 457 -8.94 14.52 1.65
CA VAL A 457 -9.37 13.20 2.11
C VAL A 457 -8.47 12.70 3.24
N TYR A 458 -9.07 12.36 4.38
CA TYR A 458 -8.44 11.54 5.40
C TYR A 458 -8.83 10.08 5.24
N ASP A 459 -10.13 9.82 5.13
CA ASP A 459 -10.73 8.52 4.82
C ASP A 459 -12.15 8.73 4.24
N LYS A 460 -12.89 7.65 3.97
CA LYS A 460 -14.26 7.72 3.39
C LYS A 460 -15.29 8.45 4.26
N ASP A 461 -15.02 8.62 5.56
CA ASP A 461 -15.92 9.21 6.55
C ASP A 461 -15.45 10.61 6.98
N ASN A 462 -14.29 11.07 6.50
CA ASN A 462 -13.62 12.31 6.87
C ASN A 462 -13.01 12.98 5.62
N MET A 463 -13.78 13.88 4.99
CA MET A 463 -13.41 14.57 3.75
C MET A 463 -13.92 16.01 3.75
N VAL A 464 -13.27 16.87 2.98
CA VAL A 464 -13.75 18.22 2.63
C VAL A 464 -13.77 18.34 1.13
N ALA A 465 -14.84 18.86 0.55
CA ALA A 465 -14.90 19.22 -0.88
C ALA A 465 -15.45 20.64 -0.99
N TRP A 466 -14.91 21.45 -1.88
CA TRP A 466 -15.29 22.86 -1.99
C TRP A 466 -15.11 23.40 -3.41
N SER A 467 -15.68 24.58 -3.65
CA SER A 467 -15.37 25.46 -4.76
C SER A 467 -15.22 26.87 -4.20
N GLU A 468 -14.04 27.45 -4.39
CA GLU A 468 -13.77 28.83 -3.98
C GLU A 468 -14.59 29.82 -4.83
N ASP A 469 -14.68 29.59 -6.15
CA ASP A 469 -15.35 30.49 -7.10
C ASP A 469 -16.88 30.57 -6.89
N ASP A 470 -17.49 29.49 -6.40
CA ASP A 470 -18.94 29.41 -6.15
C ASP A 470 -19.32 29.59 -4.67
N ASP A 471 -18.35 29.91 -3.79
CA ASP A 471 -18.55 30.15 -2.35
C ASP A 471 -19.31 29.02 -1.64
N VAL A 472 -18.98 27.76 -1.94
CA VAL A 472 -19.65 26.59 -1.37
C VAL A 472 -18.67 25.50 -0.93
N TYR A 473 -19.01 24.82 0.16
CA TYR A 473 -18.23 23.69 0.66
C TYR A 473 -19.09 22.61 1.30
N SER A 474 -18.51 21.43 1.50
CA SER A 474 -19.11 20.33 2.25
C SER A 474 -18.07 19.69 3.17
N LEU A 475 -18.44 19.54 4.45
CA LEU A 475 -17.71 18.72 5.41
C LEU A 475 -18.36 17.34 5.51
N ILE A 476 -17.63 16.30 5.13
CA ILE A 476 -18.06 14.91 5.24
C ILE A 476 -17.37 14.32 6.46
N GLY A 477 -18.09 14.22 7.56
CA GLY A 477 -17.54 13.82 8.86
C GLY A 477 -17.81 14.88 9.91
N GLY A 478 -17.58 14.53 11.18
CA GLY A 478 -17.93 15.41 12.31
C GLY A 478 -19.42 15.36 12.60
N LYS A 479 -19.79 15.28 13.88
CA LYS A 479 -21.20 15.42 14.25
C LYS A 479 -21.61 16.87 14.05
N SER A 480 -22.39 17.14 13.01
CA SER A 480 -23.36 18.22 13.04
C SER A 480 -24.75 17.58 12.99
N ASP A 481 -25.50 17.72 14.09
CA ASP A 481 -26.88 17.28 14.26
C ASP A 481 -27.89 18.14 13.44
N ASP A 482 -27.44 18.89 12.43
CA ASP A 482 -28.24 19.91 11.76
C ASP A 482 -28.22 19.79 10.22
N ASN A 483 -28.44 18.59 9.68
CA ASN A 483 -28.87 18.47 8.29
C ASN A 483 -30.38 18.80 8.21
N LYS A 484 -30.72 20.09 8.07
CA LYS A 484 -32.09 20.54 7.78
C LYS A 484 -32.45 20.24 6.33
N GLY A 485 -32.72 18.97 6.05
CA GLY A 485 -33.48 18.52 4.88
C GLY A 485 -34.84 18.02 5.31
N ASP A 486 -35.90 18.60 4.74
CA ASP A 486 -37.31 18.36 5.02
C ASP A 486 -37.67 16.87 5.23
N ASP A 487 -38.51 16.65 6.24
CA ASP A 487 -39.13 15.36 6.54
C ASP A 487 -39.96 14.85 5.36
N GLN A 488 -39.44 13.82 4.68
CA GLN A 488 -40.27 12.70 4.26
C GLN A 488 -39.59 11.38 4.61
N GLY A 489 -39.82 10.95 5.85
CA GLY A 489 -39.95 9.57 6.29
C GLY A 489 -39.00 8.52 5.69
N THR A 490 -38.09 7.99 6.50
CA THR A 490 -38.18 6.64 7.10
C THR A 490 -36.91 6.26 7.86
N THR A 491 -37.11 5.75 9.08
CA THR A 491 -36.22 4.90 9.90
C THR A 491 -34.81 5.40 10.27
N PRO A 492 -34.40 5.31 11.56
CA PRO A 492 -33.09 5.76 12.01
C PRO A 492 -31.98 5.00 11.28
N VAL A 493 -31.02 5.73 10.69
CA VAL A 493 -29.83 5.17 10.04
C VAL A 493 -28.93 4.59 11.13
N VAL A 494 -28.98 3.28 11.31
CA VAL A 494 -28.11 2.54 12.22
C VAL A 494 -26.85 2.14 11.45
N LYS A 495 -25.69 2.70 11.85
CA LYS A 495 -24.34 2.38 11.34
C LYS A 495 -24.15 0.86 11.26
N ALA A 496 -23.94 0.33 10.06
CA ALA A 496 -23.57 -1.06 9.84
C ALA A 496 -22.12 -1.31 10.33
N GLY A 497 -21.84 -2.53 10.76
CA GLY A 497 -20.55 -2.95 11.29
C GLY A 497 -20.57 -3.25 12.79
N TRP A 498 -19.37 -3.45 13.34
CA TRP A 498 -19.19 -3.73 14.76
C TRP A 498 -19.52 -2.52 15.64
N ALA A 499 -20.34 -2.76 16.66
CA ALA A 499 -20.72 -1.77 17.66
C ALA A 499 -20.48 -2.33 19.06
N GLN A 500 -19.68 -1.62 19.85
CA GLN A 500 -19.41 -1.98 21.24
C GLN A 500 -20.56 -1.51 22.15
N THR A 501 -21.09 -2.42 22.96
CA THR A 501 -22.13 -2.12 23.95
C THR A 501 -21.66 -2.50 25.35
N SER A 502 -22.41 -2.10 26.38
CA SER A 502 -22.16 -2.53 27.76
C SER A 502 -22.29 -4.05 27.97
N ALA A 503 -22.95 -4.76 27.05
CA ALA A 503 -23.10 -6.22 27.07
C ALA A 503 -22.05 -6.97 26.23
N GLY A 504 -21.19 -6.24 25.51
CA GLY A 504 -20.19 -6.78 24.57
C GLY A 504 -20.35 -6.24 23.14
N TRP A 505 -19.56 -6.78 22.23
CA TRP A 505 -19.61 -6.42 20.81
C TRP A 505 -20.88 -6.95 20.14
N THR A 506 -21.48 -6.16 19.26
CA THR A 506 -22.61 -6.54 18.40
C THR A 506 -22.27 -6.18 16.96
N TYR A 507 -22.97 -6.73 15.98
CA TYR A 507 -22.79 -6.35 14.58
C TYR A 507 -24.12 -5.92 13.98
N VAL A 508 -24.15 -4.75 13.35
CA VAL A 508 -25.30 -4.21 12.63
C VAL A 508 -25.09 -4.49 11.15
N LYS A 509 -26.06 -5.12 10.48
CA LYS A 509 -26.00 -5.40 9.05
C LYS A 509 -26.27 -4.13 8.25
N ALA A 510 -25.97 -4.16 6.95
CA ALA A 510 -26.23 -3.06 6.02
C ALA A 510 -27.70 -2.61 5.98
N ASP A 511 -28.64 -3.50 6.31
CA ASP A 511 -30.08 -3.20 6.41
C ASP A 511 -30.52 -2.62 7.77
N GLY A 512 -29.57 -2.28 8.65
CA GLY A 512 -29.81 -1.73 9.99
C GLY A 512 -30.26 -2.78 11.03
N THR A 513 -30.41 -4.06 10.66
CA THR A 513 -30.78 -5.12 11.60
C THR A 513 -29.55 -5.68 12.34
N LYS A 514 -29.74 -6.25 13.53
CA LYS A 514 -28.66 -6.91 14.27
C LYS A 514 -28.33 -8.27 13.65
N ALA A 515 -27.04 -8.58 13.52
CA ALA A 515 -26.59 -9.91 13.17
C ALA A 515 -26.76 -10.89 14.35
N THR A 516 -27.16 -12.11 14.01
CA THR A 516 -27.29 -13.27 14.90
C THR A 516 -26.82 -14.50 14.11
N GLY A 517 -26.20 -15.46 14.78
CA GLY A 517 -25.56 -16.61 14.13
C GLY A 517 -24.18 -16.28 13.57
N TRP A 518 -23.74 -17.07 12.59
CA TRP A 518 -22.44 -16.91 11.96
C TRP A 518 -22.36 -15.65 11.09
N LEU A 519 -21.26 -14.92 11.24
CA LEU A 519 -20.91 -13.73 10.46
C LEU A 519 -19.48 -13.89 9.94
N GLN A 520 -19.28 -13.64 8.65
CA GLN A 520 -17.94 -13.53 8.07
C GLN A 520 -17.60 -12.06 7.86
N ASP A 521 -16.48 -11.62 8.43
CA ASP A 521 -16.04 -10.22 8.39
C ASP A 521 -14.50 -10.18 8.43
N GLY A 522 -13.88 -9.40 7.55
CA GLY A 522 -12.41 -9.28 7.48
C GLY A 522 -11.66 -10.63 7.29
N GLY A 523 -12.27 -11.60 6.60
CA GLY A 523 -11.70 -12.94 6.39
C GLY A 523 -11.81 -13.91 7.57
N ALA A 524 -12.36 -13.47 8.71
CA ALA A 524 -12.60 -14.30 9.89
C ALA A 524 -14.10 -14.62 10.07
N TRP A 525 -14.40 -15.71 10.76
CA TRP A 525 -15.76 -16.07 11.17
C TRP A 525 -16.00 -15.71 12.63
N TYR A 526 -17.16 -15.14 12.92
CA TYR A 526 -17.64 -14.76 14.25
C TYR A 526 -19.00 -15.38 14.50
N TYR A 527 -19.38 -15.55 15.77
CA TYR A 527 -20.71 -16.00 16.14
C TYR A 527 -21.41 -14.97 17.01
N LEU A 528 -22.56 -14.47 16.57
CA LEU A 528 -23.41 -13.55 17.31
C LEU A 528 -24.52 -14.36 18.00
N LYS A 529 -24.61 -14.29 19.32
CA LYS A 529 -25.67 -14.95 20.10
C LYS A 529 -27.06 -14.43 19.70
N ALA A 530 -28.11 -15.11 20.16
CA ALA A 530 -29.50 -14.71 19.85
C ALA A 530 -29.86 -13.29 20.31
N ASP A 531 -29.16 -12.74 21.31
CA ASP A 531 -29.29 -11.35 21.76
C ASP A 531 -28.46 -10.33 20.95
N GLY A 532 -27.72 -10.81 19.95
CA GLY A 532 -26.85 -10.03 19.07
C GLY A 532 -25.43 -9.81 19.60
N THR A 533 -25.09 -10.32 20.78
CA THR A 533 -23.75 -10.16 21.36
C THR A 533 -22.77 -11.21 20.82
N MET A 534 -21.55 -10.80 20.50
CA MET A 534 -20.47 -11.65 20.01
C MET A 534 -20.09 -12.70 21.07
N ALA A 535 -19.95 -13.94 20.63
CA ALA A 535 -19.46 -15.04 21.45
C ALA A 535 -17.94 -15.12 21.44
N THR A 536 -17.38 -15.56 22.56
CA THR A 536 -15.99 -15.98 22.71
C THR A 536 -15.96 -17.34 23.41
N GLY A 537 -14.88 -18.10 23.25
CA GLY A 537 -14.75 -19.46 23.78
C GLY A 537 -15.55 -20.50 23.00
N TRP A 538 -15.91 -21.60 23.65
CA TRP A 538 -16.67 -22.69 23.05
C TRP A 538 -18.12 -22.31 22.76
N ILE A 539 -18.58 -22.57 21.54
CA ILE A 539 -19.99 -22.51 21.18
C ILE A 539 -20.44 -23.84 20.56
N GLN A 540 -21.71 -24.17 20.75
CA GLN A 540 -22.35 -25.30 20.11
C GLN A 540 -23.42 -24.79 19.15
N ASP A 541 -23.23 -25.06 17.86
CA ASP A 541 -24.22 -24.76 16.81
C ASP A 541 -24.78 -26.08 16.26
N GLY A 542 -26.07 -26.32 16.52
CA GLY A 542 -26.69 -27.63 16.31
C GLY A 542 -26.03 -28.73 17.14
N ALA A 543 -25.42 -29.72 16.46
CA ALA A 543 -24.70 -30.83 17.10
C ALA A 543 -23.18 -30.63 17.13
N THR A 544 -22.67 -29.51 16.58
CA THR A 544 -21.25 -29.29 16.33
C THR A 544 -20.69 -28.24 17.28
N TRP A 545 -19.48 -28.48 17.78
CA TRP A 545 -18.74 -27.53 18.62
C TRP A 545 -17.72 -26.74 17.81
N TYR A 546 -17.55 -25.47 18.17
CA TYR A 546 -16.61 -24.53 17.58
C TYR A 546 -15.96 -23.71 18.70
N TYR A 547 -14.80 -23.10 18.42
CA TYR A 547 -14.11 -22.24 19.38
C TYR A 547 -13.78 -20.89 18.77
N LEU A 548 -14.13 -19.82 19.49
CA LEU A 548 -13.84 -18.43 19.14
C LEU A 548 -12.78 -17.89 20.11
N ASN A 549 -11.74 -17.22 19.60
CA ASN A 549 -10.68 -16.67 20.46
C ASN A 549 -11.17 -15.43 21.25
N GLY A 550 -10.25 -14.76 21.96
CA GLY A 550 -10.57 -13.56 22.75
C GLY A 550 -11.09 -12.36 21.94
N SER A 551 -10.79 -12.28 20.64
CA SER A 551 -11.35 -11.28 19.73
C SER A 551 -12.66 -11.75 19.06
N GLY A 552 -13.13 -12.97 19.34
CA GLY A 552 -14.31 -13.56 18.73
C GLY A 552 -14.07 -14.29 17.41
N ALA A 553 -12.84 -14.30 16.90
CA ALA A 553 -12.49 -14.97 15.65
C ALA A 553 -12.42 -16.50 15.82
N MET A 554 -13.12 -17.22 14.95
CA MET A 554 -13.19 -18.68 14.95
C MET A 554 -11.83 -19.30 14.69
N GLN A 555 -11.47 -20.27 15.53
CA GLN A 555 -10.22 -21.01 15.43
C GLN A 555 -10.36 -22.24 14.53
N THR A 556 -9.26 -22.61 13.89
CA THR A 556 -9.08 -23.89 13.18
C THR A 556 -7.75 -24.51 13.62
N GLY A 557 -7.55 -25.80 13.37
CA GLY A 557 -6.37 -26.55 13.79
C GLY A 557 -6.39 -26.98 15.26
N TRP A 558 -5.21 -27.22 15.82
CA TRP A 558 -5.04 -27.63 17.22
C TRP A 558 -5.31 -26.46 18.18
N LEU A 559 -6.20 -26.69 19.14
CA LEU A 559 -6.52 -25.78 20.22
C LEU A 559 -6.07 -26.38 21.55
N ASN A 560 -5.33 -25.60 22.36
CA ASN A 560 -5.05 -25.92 23.75
C ASN A 560 -5.96 -25.10 24.66
N ASP A 561 -6.96 -25.74 25.25
CA ASP A 561 -7.84 -25.14 26.25
C ASP A 561 -7.47 -25.69 27.63
N ASN A 562 -6.75 -24.87 28.40
CA ASN A 562 -6.33 -25.15 29.78
C ASN A 562 -5.61 -26.51 29.96
N GLY A 563 -4.72 -26.86 29.02
CA GLY A 563 -3.94 -28.10 29.07
C GLY A 563 -4.63 -29.31 28.44
N THR A 564 -5.85 -29.15 27.91
CA THR A 564 -6.54 -30.16 27.10
C THR A 564 -6.50 -29.75 25.64
N PHE A 565 -6.06 -30.66 24.77
CA PHE A 565 -5.96 -30.39 23.34
C PHE A 565 -7.19 -30.87 22.58
N TYR A 566 -7.66 -30.07 21.62
CA TYR A 566 -8.78 -30.35 20.74
C TYR A 566 -8.37 -30.03 19.29
N TYR A 567 -9.00 -30.67 18.31
CA TYR A 567 -8.75 -30.37 16.90
C TYR A 567 -10.00 -29.84 16.22
N LEU A 568 -9.90 -28.62 15.66
CA LEU A 568 -10.93 -27.94 14.87
C LEU A 568 -10.56 -28.09 13.39
N ASN A 569 -11.45 -28.63 12.56
CA ASN A 569 -11.14 -28.81 11.13
C ASN A 569 -11.15 -27.47 10.35
N GLY A 570 -10.94 -27.51 9.04
CA GLY A 570 -10.92 -26.30 8.19
C GLY A 570 -12.23 -25.50 8.15
N SER A 571 -13.36 -26.08 8.58
CA SER A 571 -14.63 -25.35 8.78
C SER A 571 -14.83 -24.90 10.23
N GLY A 572 -13.81 -25.03 11.10
CA GLY A 572 -13.86 -24.73 12.53
C GLY A 572 -14.58 -25.77 13.38
N ALA A 573 -15.10 -26.85 12.79
CA ALA A 573 -15.85 -27.87 13.51
C ALA A 573 -14.91 -28.77 14.33
N MET A 574 -15.21 -28.92 15.61
CA MET A 574 -14.47 -29.81 16.50
C MET A 574 -14.64 -31.26 16.09
N LEU A 575 -13.53 -31.95 15.87
CA LEU A 575 -13.52 -33.40 15.68
C LEU A 575 -13.80 -34.11 17.00
N SER A 576 -14.58 -35.18 16.96
CA SER A 576 -14.83 -36.06 18.10
C SER A 576 -14.96 -37.50 17.65
N ASN A 577 -14.51 -38.43 18.50
CA ASN A 577 -14.54 -39.87 18.28
C ASN A 577 -13.95 -40.30 16.92
N THR A 578 -12.82 -39.69 16.55
CA THR A 578 -12.19 -39.87 15.23
C THR A 578 -10.69 -39.57 15.29
N THR A 579 -9.99 -39.82 14.19
CA THR A 579 -8.57 -39.52 14.01
C THR A 579 -8.41 -38.19 13.25
N THR A 580 -7.50 -37.33 13.72
CA THR A 580 -7.13 -36.05 13.10
C THR A 580 -6.32 -36.26 11.81
N PRO A 581 -6.22 -35.25 10.92
CA PRO A 581 -5.45 -35.38 9.66
C PRO A 581 -3.97 -35.73 9.84
N ASP A 582 -3.39 -35.35 10.99
CA ASP A 582 -2.01 -35.63 11.39
C ASP A 582 -1.86 -36.92 12.23
N GLY A 583 -2.93 -37.71 12.38
CA GLY A 583 -2.87 -39.09 12.88
C GLY A 583 -3.14 -39.29 14.37
N TYR A 584 -3.57 -38.26 15.11
CA TYR A 584 -3.91 -38.38 16.54
C TYR A 584 -5.39 -38.71 16.77
N TYR A 585 -5.71 -39.42 17.85
CA TYR A 585 -7.10 -39.76 18.17
C TYR A 585 -7.71 -38.76 19.15
N VAL A 586 -8.88 -38.23 18.82
CA VAL A 586 -9.70 -37.40 19.71
C VAL A 586 -10.93 -38.19 20.20
N GLY A 587 -11.15 -38.16 21.52
CA GLY A 587 -12.21 -38.93 22.19
C GLY A 587 -13.62 -38.44 21.89
N ALA A 588 -14.63 -39.07 22.50
CA ALA A 588 -16.04 -38.72 22.29
C ALA A 588 -16.40 -37.29 22.71
N ASN A 589 -15.62 -36.67 23.60
CA ASN A 589 -15.74 -35.28 24.00
C ASN A 589 -14.80 -34.34 23.22
N GLY A 590 -14.13 -34.83 22.16
CA GLY A 590 -13.20 -34.07 21.33
C GLY A 590 -11.80 -33.87 21.93
N ALA A 591 -11.57 -34.26 23.18
CA ALA A 591 -10.26 -34.16 23.82
C ALA A 591 -9.29 -35.17 23.20
N TRP A 592 -8.06 -34.72 22.90
CA TRP A 592 -6.98 -35.59 22.48
C TRP A 592 -6.69 -36.67 23.53
N VAL A 593 -6.66 -37.91 23.08
CA VAL A 593 -6.30 -39.07 23.89
C VAL A 593 -4.86 -39.44 23.58
N LYS A 594 -4.02 -39.39 24.61
CA LYS A 594 -2.61 -39.74 24.52
C LYS A 594 -2.38 -41.23 24.36
#